data_AF-A0A955C1B0-F1
#
_entry.id   AF-A0A955C1B0-F1
#
_cell.length_a   1.000
_cell.length_b   1.000
_cell.length_c   1.000
_cell.angle_alpha   90.00
_cell.angle_beta   90.00
_cell.angle_gamma   90.00
#
_symmetry.space_group_name_H-M   'P 1'
#
loop_
_entity.id
_entity.type
_entity.pdbx_description
1 polymer ?
#
loop_
_entity_poly.entity_id
_entity_poly.type
_entity_poly.pdbx_seq_one_letter_code
_entity_poly.pdbx_strand_id
1 'polypeptide(L)'
;MLSISMRPRFSLRLLLLLITVLAAVVGHRARRAHLQREVRWRVQSLGGQMHFAHELDYWGSGFWYCPAKTPRPPLPAWLTQCTGDDFWYQPVWINLDGTSAADADLVQIARLPHLYRLRLMGTGVTLDGIATFQQTHPETKIAWHWTELQLRKLEVIRARQRETALVLTRND
;
A
#
# COMPACT_ATOMS: atom_id res chain seq x y z
N MET A 1 -12.37 -28.80 -44.85
CA MET A 1 -12.21 -29.08 -43.40
C MET A 1 -10.78 -29.56 -43.16
N LEU A 2 -9.85 -28.66 -42.83
CA LEU A 2 -8.46 -29.01 -42.49
C LEU A 2 -8.36 -29.31 -41.00
N SER A 3 -8.25 -30.59 -40.65
CA SER A 3 -7.97 -31.03 -39.27
C SER A 3 -6.47 -30.95 -39.01
N ILE A 4 -6.04 -29.87 -38.36
CA ILE A 4 -4.67 -29.74 -37.84
C ILE A 4 -4.61 -30.55 -36.55
N SER A 5 -4.18 -31.81 -36.63
CA SER A 5 -3.88 -32.63 -35.46
C SER A 5 -2.45 -32.34 -34.98
N MET A 6 -2.28 -31.29 -34.19
CA MET A 6 -1.03 -31.15 -33.41
C MET A 6 -1.04 -32.20 -32.30
N ARG A 7 -0.26 -33.28 -32.46
CA ARG A 7 0.10 -34.19 -31.36
C ARG A 7 1.39 -33.65 -30.74
N PRO A 8 1.34 -32.83 -29.68
CA PRO A 8 2.57 -32.31 -29.12
C PRO A 8 3.35 -33.46 -28.50
N ARG A 9 4.50 -33.80 -29.07
CA ARG A 9 5.47 -34.72 -28.46
C ARG A 9 6.21 -33.97 -27.37
N PHE A 10 5.51 -33.64 -26.29
CA PHE A 10 6.14 -33.06 -25.12
C PHE A 10 7.07 -34.11 -24.50
N SER A 11 8.39 -33.86 -24.57
CA SER A 11 9.35 -34.67 -23.84
C SER A 11 9.01 -34.61 -22.36
N LEU A 12 9.02 -35.74 -21.66
CA LEU A 12 8.80 -35.83 -20.21
C LEU A 12 9.64 -34.79 -19.45
N ARG A 13 10.84 -34.47 -19.96
CA ARG A 13 11.73 -33.44 -19.43
C ARG A 13 11.12 -32.04 -19.48
N LEU A 14 10.43 -31.69 -20.57
CA LEU A 14 9.76 -30.40 -20.71
C LEU A 14 8.58 -30.29 -19.74
N LEU A 15 7.81 -31.38 -19.56
CA LEU A 15 6.70 -31.43 -18.60
C LEU A 15 7.20 -31.21 -17.17
N LEU A 16 8.28 -31.90 -16.78
CA LEU A 16 8.88 -31.76 -15.45
C LEU A 16 9.42 -30.35 -15.21
N LEU A 17 10.05 -29.71 -16.21
CA LEU A 17 10.48 -28.33 -16.12
C LEU A 17 9.29 -27.37 -15.95
N LEU A 18 8.21 -27.57 -16.71
CA LEU A 18 6.99 -26.77 -16.60
C LEU A 18 6.36 -26.87 -15.20
N ILE A 19 6.23 -28.08 -14.66
CA ILE A 19 5.69 -28.32 -13.31
C ILE A 19 6.59 -27.66 -12.25
N THR A 20 7.91 -27.75 -12.41
CA THR A 20 8.86 -27.14 -11.47
C THR A 20 8.75 -25.63 -11.47
N VAL A 21 8.65 -25.00 -12.64
CA VAL A 21 8.41 -23.55 -12.76
C VAL A 21 7.07 -23.18 -12.13
N LEU A 22 6.02 -23.94 -12.41
CA LEU A 22 4.69 -23.70 -11.83
C LEU A 22 4.73 -23.79 -10.30
N ALA A 23 5.38 -24.83 -9.75
CA ALA A 23 5.54 -25.03 -8.32
C ALA A 23 6.36 -23.93 -7.66
N ALA A 24 7.43 -23.44 -8.31
CA ALA A 24 8.22 -22.31 -7.83
C ALA A 24 7.39 -21.02 -7.81
N VAL A 25 6.59 -20.76 -8.85
CA VAL A 25 5.69 -19.60 -8.91
C VAL A 25 4.63 -19.68 -7.80
N VAL A 26 3.99 -20.84 -7.63
CA VAL A 26 2.99 -21.06 -6.58
C VAL A 26 3.63 -20.93 -5.18
N GLY A 27 4.81 -21.50 -4.95
CA GLY A 27 5.52 -21.41 -3.68
C GLY A 27 5.96 -19.98 -3.33
N HIS A 28 6.46 -19.22 -4.32
CA HIS A 28 6.78 -17.81 -4.14
C HIS A 28 5.54 -16.98 -3.79
N ARG A 29 4.40 -17.28 -4.43
CA ARG A 29 3.13 -16.59 -4.15
C ARG A 29 2.48 -17.01 -2.83
N ALA A 30 2.53 -18.28 -2.45
CA ALA A 30 2.06 -18.76 -1.17
C ALA A 30 2.81 -18.07 -0.02
N ARG A 31 4.13 -17.92 -0.16
CA ARG A 31 4.96 -17.17 0.81
C ARG A 31 4.50 -15.71 0.95
N ARG A 32 4.13 -15.06 -0.16
CA ARG A 32 3.59 -13.68 -0.13
C ARG A 32 2.20 -13.60 0.50
N ALA A 33 1.31 -14.57 0.25
CA ALA A 33 -0.03 -14.60 0.82
C ALA A 33 -0.01 -14.79 2.35
N HIS A 34 0.89 -15.64 2.87
CA HIS A 34 1.05 -15.81 4.31
C HIS A 34 1.49 -14.51 5.00
N LEU A 35 2.43 -13.78 4.40
CA LEU A 35 2.90 -12.49 4.93
C LEU A 35 1.78 -11.45 4.95
N GLN A 36 0.96 -11.39 3.89
CA GLN A 36 -0.16 -10.44 3.83
C GLN A 36 -1.25 -10.74 4.87
N ARG A 37 -1.53 -12.02 5.13
CA ARG A 37 -2.50 -12.42 6.15
C ARG A 37 -2.06 -11.99 7.55
N GLU A 38 -0.80 -12.23 7.90
CA GLU A 38 -0.27 -11.86 9.23
C GLU A 38 -0.34 -10.35 9.46
N VAL A 39 0.07 -9.55 8.48
CA VAL A 39 0.01 -8.08 8.57
C VAL A 39 -1.43 -7.57 8.58
N ARG A 40 -2.33 -8.18 7.80
CA ARG A 40 -3.76 -7.82 7.82
C ARG A 40 -4.38 -8.05 9.19
N TRP A 41 -4.11 -9.21 9.81
CA TRP A 41 -4.59 -9.51 11.15
C TRP A 41 -4.11 -8.48 12.17
N ARG A 42 -2.83 -8.08 12.08
CA ARG A 42 -2.25 -7.04 12.93
C ARG A 42 -2.96 -5.69 12.74
N VAL A 43 -3.09 -5.24 11.50
CA VAL A 43 -3.74 -3.96 11.17
C VAL A 43 -5.21 -3.95 11.64
N GLN A 44 -5.94 -5.04 11.42
CA GLN A 44 -7.34 -5.16 11.87
C GLN A 44 -7.46 -5.20 13.40
N SER A 45 -6.53 -5.87 14.10
CA SER A 45 -6.51 -5.90 15.57
C SER A 45 -6.29 -4.53 16.21
N LEU A 46 -5.62 -3.63 15.48
CA LEU A 46 -5.42 -2.24 15.89
C LEU A 46 -6.61 -1.34 15.54
N GLY A 47 -7.63 -1.86 14.85
CA GLY A 47 -8.75 -1.07 14.32
C GLY A 47 -8.41 -0.32 13.01
N GLY A 48 -7.27 -0.63 12.40
CA GLY A 48 -6.82 -0.05 11.14
C GLY A 48 -7.47 -0.66 9.91
N GLN A 49 -7.37 0.05 8.80
CA GLN A 49 -7.87 -0.38 7.49
C GLN A 49 -6.72 -0.51 6.48
N MET A 50 -6.78 -1.56 5.67
CA MET A 50 -5.83 -1.85 4.60
C MET A 50 -6.58 -1.78 3.27
N HIS A 51 -6.19 -0.85 2.40
CA HIS A 51 -6.79 -0.63 1.09
C HIS A 51 -5.85 -1.08 -0.02
N PHE A 52 -6.43 -1.72 -1.03
CA PHE A 52 -5.69 -2.19 -2.20
C PHE A 52 -5.68 -1.17 -3.32
N ALA A 53 -4.67 -1.25 -4.20
CA ALA A 53 -4.49 -0.33 -5.33
C ALA A 53 -5.78 -0.11 -6.16
N HIS A 54 -6.60 -1.15 -6.30
CA HIS A 54 -7.80 -1.13 -7.13
C HIS A 54 -9.00 -0.47 -6.45
N GLU A 55 -9.02 -0.39 -5.13
CA GLU A 55 -10.09 0.24 -4.33
C GLU A 55 -9.89 1.75 -4.18
N LEU A 56 -8.78 2.26 -4.71
CA LEU A 56 -8.36 3.65 -4.59
C LEU A 56 -8.58 4.37 -5.91
N ASP A 57 -9.34 5.45 -5.85
CA ASP A 57 -9.48 6.35 -6.98
C ASP A 57 -8.67 7.62 -6.74
N TYR A 58 -8.04 8.12 -7.80
CA TYR A 58 -7.31 9.37 -7.74
C TYR A 58 -8.27 10.51 -8.07
N TRP A 59 -8.55 11.37 -7.08
CA TRP A 59 -9.41 12.54 -7.27
C TRP A 59 -8.79 13.79 -6.66
N GLY A 60 -8.54 14.80 -7.51
CA GLY A 60 -7.90 16.05 -7.11
C GLY A 60 -6.43 15.86 -6.72
N SER A 61 -6.08 16.19 -5.47
CA SER A 61 -4.71 16.11 -4.92
C SER A 61 -4.46 14.87 -4.05
N GLY A 62 -5.37 13.87 -4.05
CA GLY A 62 -5.28 12.71 -3.18
C GLY A 62 -5.93 11.44 -3.75
N PHE A 63 -5.56 10.31 -3.15
CA PHE A 63 -6.30 9.05 -3.28
C PHE A 63 -7.48 9.07 -2.32
N TRP A 64 -8.62 8.56 -2.76
CA TRP A 64 -9.82 8.38 -1.94
C TRP A 64 -10.29 6.93 -2.01
N TYR A 65 -10.87 6.45 -0.91
CA TYR A 65 -11.45 5.11 -0.86
C TYR A 65 -12.75 5.08 -1.66
N CYS A 66 -12.81 4.21 -2.67
CA CYS A 66 -13.96 4.04 -3.54
C CYS A 66 -14.40 2.56 -3.51
N PRO A 67 -15.29 2.16 -2.59
CA PRO A 67 -15.72 0.76 -2.45
C PRO A 67 -16.46 0.22 -3.70
N ALA A 68 -16.96 1.11 -4.55
CA ALA A 68 -17.66 0.75 -5.79
C ALA A 68 -16.72 0.26 -6.91
N LYS A 69 -15.39 0.37 -6.75
CA LYS A 69 -14.37 -0.08 -7.69
C LYS A 69 -13.68 -1.37 -7.21
N THR A 70 -14.40 -2.34 -6.68
CA THR A 70 -13.85 -3.71 -6.66
C THR A 70 -13.97 -4.24 -8.09
N PRO A 71 -12.92 -4.26 -8.93
CA PRO A 71 -13.03 -4.97 -10.19
C PRO A 71 -13.26 -6.43 -9.84
N ARG A 72 -14.32 -7.04 -10.41
CA ARG A 72 -14.29 -8.49 -10.59
C ARG A 72 -12.96 -8.78 -11.28
N PRO A 73 -12.08 -9.64 -10.71
CA PRO A 73 -10.86 -10.01 -11.40
C PRO A 73 -11.25 -10.45 -12.82
N PRO A 74 -10.49 -10.10 -13.87
CA PRO A 74 -10.78 -10.48 -15.25
C PRO A 74 -10.49 -11.98 -15.48
N LEU A 75 -10.86 -12.80 -14.51
CA LEU A 75 -10.53 -14.21 -14.40
C LEU A 75 -11.81 -14.97 -14.05
N PRO A 76 -11.93 -16.22 -14.51
CA PRO A 76 -13.07 -17.08 -14.17
C PRO A 76 -13.25 -17.21 -12.65
N ALA A 77 -14.50 -17.21 -12.19
CA ALA A 77 -14.84 -17.24 -10.76
C ALA A 77 -14.22 -18.43 -9.99
N TRP A 78 -13.98 -19.55 -10.66
CA TRP A 78 -13.32 -20.72 -10.04
C TRP A 78 -11.86 -20.44 -9.68
N LEU A 79 -11.17 -19.57 -10.44
CA LEU A 79 -9.76 -19.25 -10.20
C LEU A 79 -9.61 -18.29 -9.02
N THR A 80 -10.52 -17.33 -8.87
CA THR A 80 -10.54 -16.41 -7.71
C THR A 80 -10.87 -17.14 -6.42
N GLN A 81 -11.76 -18.15 -6.47
CA GLN A 81 -12.12 -18.98 -5.33
C GLN A 81 -10.96 -19.85 -4.83
N CYS A 82 -10.06 -20.28 -5.73
CA CYS A 82 -8.88 -21.06 -5.38
C CYS A 82 -7.70 -20.23 -4.87
N THR A 83 -7.52 -18.99 -5.36
CA THR A 83 -6.32 -18.19 -5.04
C THR A 83 -6.52 -17.15 -3.94
N GLY A 84 -7.76 -16.71 -3.69
CA GLY A 84 -8.07 -15.56 -2.83
C GLY A 84 -7.64 -14.22 -3.45
N ASP A 85 -8.32 -13.14 -3.09
CA ASP A 85 -8.09 -11.81 -3.68
C ASP A 85 -6.68 -11.25 -3.39
N ASP A 86 -6.09 -11.71 -2.27
CA ASP A 86 -4.74 -11.38 -1.81
C ASP A 86 -3.63 -11.76 -2.82
N PHE A 87 -3.91 -12.70 -3.73
CA PHE A 87 -2.94 -13.25 -4.67
C PHE A 87 -2.54 -12.28 -5.79
N TRP A 88 -3.40 -11.30 -6.08
CA TRP A 88 -3.32 -10.47 -7.29
C TRP A 88 -3.06 -8.99 -6.98
N TYR A 89 -3.37 -8.53 -5.77
CA TYR A 89 -3.33 -7.11 -5.43
C TYR A 89 -2.27 -6.81 -4.37
N GLN A 90 -1.44 -5.82 -4.67
CA GLN A 90 -0.47 -5.30 -3.72
C GLN A 90 -1.18 -4.27 -2.82
N PRO A 91 -0.96 -4.32 -1.50
CA PRO A 91 -1.49 -3.29 -0.61
C PRO A 91 -0.74 -1.99 -0.84
N VAL A 92 -1.49 -0.97 -1.21
CA VAL A 92 -0.94 0.34 -1.59
C VAL A 92 -1.14 1.33 -0.45
N TRP A 93 -2.16 1.15 0.39
CA TRP A 93 -2.47 2.11 1.43
C TRP A 93 -2.91 1.45 2.74
N ILE A 94 -2.26 1.79 3.84
CA ILE A 94 -2.68 1.44 5.20
C ILE A 94 -3.08 2.71 5.95
N ASN A 95 -4.22 2.66 6.63
CA ASN A 95 -4.70 3.71 7.52
C ASN A 95 -4.78 3.17 8.95
N LEU A 96 -3.97 3.75 9.83
CA LEU A 96 -3.91 3.47 11.28
C LEU A 96 -4.21 4.74 12.09
N ASP A 97 -4.86 5.73 11.49
CA ASP A 97 -5.21 6.97 12.18
C ASP A 97 -6.09 6.70 13.43
N GLY A 98 -5.73 7.29 14.56
CA GLY A 98 -6.44 7.18 15.84
C GLY A 98 -6.31 5.82 16.52
N THR A 99 -5.41 4.95 16.04
CA THR A 99 -5.18 3.62 16.62
C THR A 99 -4.09 3.65 17.69
N SER A 100 -3.99 2.58 18.50
CA SER A 100 -2.93 2.37 19.47
C SER A 100 -1.61 1.86 18.86
N ALA A 101 -1.41 2.01 17.55
CA ALA A 101 -0.21 1.55 16.86
C ALA A 101 1.06 2.20 17.44
N ALA A 102 2.11 1.41 17.57
CA ALA A 102 3.42 1.83 18.07
C ALA A 102 4.55 1.39 17.12
N ASP A 103 5.79 1.76 17.43
CA ASP A 103 6.98 1.46 16.59
C ASP A 103 7.15 -0.05 16.33
N ALA A 104 6.75 -0.89 17.28
CA ALA A 104 6.78 -2.36 17.11
C ALA A 104 5.85 -2.84 15.99
N ASP A 105 4.73 -2.15 15.74
CA ASP A 105 3.79 -2.50 14.68
C ASP A 105 4.34 -2.08 13.30
N LEU A 106 5.16 -1.03 13.23
CA LEU A 106 5.86 -0.64 12.00
C LEU A 106 6.82 -1.73 11.51
N VAL A 107 7.45 -2.48 12.42
CA VAL A 107 8.32 -3.63 12.06
C VAL A 107 7.53 -4.70 11.30
N GLN A 108 6.29 -4.95 11.72
CA GLN A 108 5.42 -5.90 11.03
C GLN A 108 4.95 -5.35 9.67
N ILE A 109 4.59 -4.07 9.62
CA ILE A 109 4.14 -3.41 8.38
C ILE A 109 5.28 -3.32 7.35
N ALA A 110 6.53 -3.19 7.79
CA ALA A 110 7.71 -3.17 6.94
C ALA A 110 7.96 -4.52 6.22
N ARG A 111 7.17 -5.56 6.49
CA ARG A 111 7.20 -6.80 5.69
C ARG A 111 6.42 -6.68 4.38
N LEU A 112 5.76 -5.54 4.13
CA LEU A 112 5.00 -5.26 2.92
C LEU A 112 5.84 -4.45 1.90
N PRO A 113 6.48 -5.11 0.92
CA PRO A 113 7.50 -4.49 0.07
C PRO A 113 6.98 -3.42 -0.92
N HIS A 114 5.67 -3.21 -1.00
CA HIS A 114 5.04 -2.35 -2.00
C HIS A 114 4.07 -1.32 -1.39
N LEU A 115 4.26 -1.01 -0.10
CA LEU A 115 3.41 -0.03 0.57
C LEU A 115 3.68 1.38 0.01
N TYR A 116 2.67 2.00 -0.61
CA TYR A 116 2.81 3.33 -1.20
C TYR A 116 2.44 4.45 -0.21
N ARG A 117 1.47 4.22 0.67
CA ARG A 117 1.01 5.22 1.64
C ARG A 117 0.68 4.60 2.99
N LEU A 118 1.11 5.27 4.05
CA LEU A 118 0.86 4.88 5.43
C LEU A 118 0.36 6.09 6.22
N ARG A 119 -0.82 6.00 6.83
CA ARG A 119 -1.33 7.04 7.74
C ARG A 119 -1.28 6.54 9.18
N LEU A 120 -0.73 7.36 10.08
CA LEU A 120 -0.38 7.07 11.47
C LEU A 120 -0.83 8.22 12.40
N MET A 121 -1.82 9.00 11.99
CA MET A 121 -2.23 10.19 12.70
C MET A 121 -2.78 9.87 14.09
N GLY A 122 -2.24 10.48 15.15
CA GLY A 122 -2.75 10.24 16.50
C GLY A 122 -2.48 8.82 17.00
N THR A 123 -1.39 8.20 16.53
CA THR A 123 -0.87 6.93 17.03
C THR A 123 0.27 7.16 18.03
N GLY A 124 0.72 6.10 18.70
CA GLY A 124 1.89 6.11 19.58
C GLY A 124 3.24 5.93 18.87
N VAL A 125 3.26 6.02 17.53
CA VAL A 125 4.47 5.88 16.72
C VAL A 125 5.38 7.11 16.92
N THR A 126 6.68 6.85 17.12
CA THR A 126 7.69 7.88 17.31
C THR A 126 8.35 8.29 15.99
N LEU A 127 9.06 9.43 16.02
CA LEU A 127 9.86 9.90 14.88
C LEU A 127 10.99 8.91 14.53
N ASP A 128 11.58 8.26 15.53
CA ASP A 128 12.64 7.26 15.33
C ASP A 128 12.09 5.98 14.68
N GLY A 129 10.88 5.56 15.08
CA GLY A 129 10.17 4.45 14.43
C GLY A 129 9.90 4.73 12.94
N ILE A 130 9.50 5.96 12.61
CA ILE A 130 9.28 6.39 11.22
C ILE A 130 10.58 6.44 10.43
N ALA A 131 11.64 7.02 11.00
CA ALA A 131 12.94 7.08 10.34
C ALA A 131 13.47 5.67 10.02
N THR A 132 13.33 4.74 10.97
CA THR A 132 13.68 3.33 10.78
C THR A 132 12.83 2.68 9.70
N PHE A 133 11.53 2.94 9.68
CA PHE A 133 10.64 2.43 8.64
C PHE A 133 11.03 2.96 7.24
N GLN A 134 11.31 4.26 7.11
CA GLN A 134 11.69 4.89 5.83
C GLN A 134 13.01 4.37 5.26
N GLN A 135 13.96 3.93 6.10
CA GLN A 135 15.18 3.28 5.61
C GLN A 135 14.87 2.00 4.83
N THR A 136 13.84 1.27 5.25
CA THR A 136 13.41 0.03 4.59
C THR A 136 12.43 0.29 3.45
N HIS A 137 11.64 1.37 3.51
CA HIS A 137 10.59 1.70 2.55
C HIS A 137 10.65 3.19 2.13
N PRO A 138 11.67 3.60 1.36
CA PRO A 138 11.91 5.01 1.03
C PRO A 138 10.82 5.63 0.15
N GLU A 139 10.10 4.81 -0.62
CA GLU A 139 9.04 5.29 -1.52
C GLU A 139 7.67 5.45 -0.80
N THR A 140 7.52 5.00 0.44
CA THR A 140 6.26 5.09 1.17
C THR A 140 6.00 6.52 1.65
N LYS A 141 4.84 7.06 1.26
CA LYS A 141 4.34 8.35 1.75
C LYS A 141 3.71 8.18 3.13
N ILE A 142 4.36 8.70 4.16
CA ILE A 142 3.90 8.60 5.56
C ILE A 142 3.23 9.92 5.99
N ALA A 143 2.03 9.81 6.56
CA ALA A 143 1.33 10.91 7.23
C ALA A 143 1.16 10.56 8.71
N TRP A 144 1.82 11.28 9.62
CA TRP A 144 1.94 10.88 11.03
C TRP A 144 1.60 12.00 12.03
N HIS A 145 1.72 13.26 11.61
CA HIS A 145 1.35 14.43 12.42
C HIS A 145 0.37 15.35 11.66
N TRP A 146 -0.49 16.12 12.37
CA TRP A 146 -1.32 17.20 11.81
C TRP A 146 -0.37 18.34 11.42
N THR A 147 0.43 18.02 10.42
CA THR A 147 1.24 18.86 9.56
C THR A 147 1.96 20.01 10.26
N GLU A 148 3.09 19.71 10.88
CA GLU A 148 4.18 20.68 11.08
C GLU A 148 4.60 21.31 9.73
N LEU A 149 4.44 20.58 8.62
CA LEU A 149 4.62 21.07 7.25
C LEU A 149 3.53 22.05 6.78
N GLN A 150 2.28 21.93 7.25
CA GLN A 150 1.23 22.91 6.96
C GLN A 150 1.30 24.07 7.94
N LEU A 151 1.64 23.83 9.20
CA LEU A 151 1.95 24.89 10.17
C LEU A 151 3.12 25.74 9.66
N ARG A 152 4.24 25.13 9.23
CA ARG A 152 5.35 25.86 8.59
C ARG A 152 4.92 26.61 7.34
N LYS A 153 4.14 26.00 6.45
CA LYS A 153 3.63 26.70 5.26
C LYS A 153 2.73 27.89 5.63
N LEU A 154 1.88 27.72 6.64
CA LEU A 154 0.99 28.77 7.14
C LEU A 154 1.75 29.87 7.88
N GLU A 155 2.80 29.54 8.62
CA GLU A 155 3.70 30.49 9.28
C GLU A 155 4.43 31.36 8.25
N VAL A 156 4.96 30.76 7.18
CA VAL A 156 5.61 31.49 6.09
C VAL A 156 4.63 32.44 5.39
N ILE A 157 3.38 31.99 5.15
CA ILE A 157 2.33 32.83 4.55
C ILE A 157 1.97 33.99 5.48
N ARG A 158 1.82 33.73 6.79
CA ARG A 158 1.51 34.76 7.80
C ARG A 158 2.63 35.77 7.97
N ALA A 159 3.90 35.33 7.93
CA ALA A 159 5.06 36.22 7.99
C ALA A 159 5.08 37.18 6.81
N ARG A 160 4.84 36.67 5.59
CA ARG A 160 4.81 37.47 4.37
C ARG A 160 3.66 38.48 4.34
N GLN A 161 2.51 38.14 4.91
CA GLN A 161 1.37 39.07 5.05
C GLN A 161 1.62 40.18 6.08
N ARG A 162 2.37 39.90 7.16
CA ARG A 162 2.77 40.93 8.13
C ARG A 162 3.74 41.94 7.54
N GLU A 163 4.71 41.49 6.75
CA GLU A 163 5.66 42.38 6.06
C GLU A 163 4.96 43.31 5.06
N THR A 164 3.98 42.78 4.30
CA THR A 164 3.20 43.61 3.36
C THR A 164 2.32 44.62 4.07
N ALA A 165 1.73 44.27 5.21
CA ALA A 165 0.97 45.21 6.03
C ALA A 165 1.84 46.36 6.57
N LEU A 166 3.07 46.08 7.04
CA LEU A 166 4.00 47.09 7.59
C LEU A 166 4.53 48.07 6.54
N VAL A 167 4.71 47.62 5.30
CA VAL A 167 5.15 48.50 4.19
C VAL A 167 4.05 49.50 3.81
N LEU A 168 2.77 49.11 3.93
CA LEU A 168 1.65 49.98 3.62
C LEU A 168 1.42 51.04 4.71
N THR A 169 1.68 50.74 5.99
CA THR A 169 1.50 51.72 7.09
C THR A 169 2.62 52.74 7.22
N ARG A 170 3.74 52.58 6.49
CA ARG A 170 4.91 53.48 6.56
C ARG A 170 4.89 54.58 5.48
N ASN A 171 3.97 54.48 4.52
CA ASN A 171 3.82 55.42 3.41
C ASN A 171 2.67 56.43 3.60
N ASP A 172 2.01 56.40 4.77
CA ASP A 172 1.07 57.43 5.25
C ASP A 172 1.78 58.31 6.30
#